data_AF-A0A836RKF6-F1
#
_entry.id   AF-A0A836RKF6-F1
#
_cell.length_a   1.000
_cell.length_b   1.000
_cell.length_c   1.000
_cell.angle_alpha   90.00
_cell.angle_beta   90.00
_cell.angle_gamma   90.00
#
_symmetry.space_group_name_H-M   'P 1'
#
loop_
_entity.id
_entity.type
_entity.pdbx_description
1 polymer ?
#
loop_
_entity_poly.entity_id
_entity_poly.type
_entity_poly.pdbx_seq_one_letter_code
_entity_poly.pdbx_strand_id
1 'polypeptide(L)'
;MLRSTSSGKRPLIILIIILVSAVSSKIFASSPVSVPVNDEVYVFLERMETLGYVHDLLDGIRPFSRGRIARFLLEIKESRDELTHIDRRRLDDYLLDYRYEIDSSQKYARLEEDKKWYSPLGR
;
A
#
# COMPACT_ATOMS: atom_id res chain seq x y z
N MET A 1 -6.91 -55.84 -28.31
CA MET A 1 -6.35 -54.54 -28.77
C MET A 1 -7.09 -53.43 -28.02
N LEU A 2 -6.64 -53.08 -26.81
CA LEU A 2 -7.34 -52.19 -25.88
C LEU A 2 -6.89 -50.74 -26.14
N ARG A 3 -7.77 -49.89 -26.68
CA ARG A 3 -7.57 -48.44 -26.71
C ARG A 3 -7.93 -47.87 -25.34
N SER A 4 -6.91 -47.59 -24.54
CA SER A 4 -7.06 -46.86 -23.27
C SER A 4 -7.30 -45.37 -23.54
N THR A 5 -8.21 -44.82 -22.76
CA THR A 5 -8.83 -43.50 -22.87
C THR A 5 -7.92 -42.40 -22.32
N SER A 6 -7.63 -41.36 -23.11
CA SER A 6 -6.93 -40.15 -22.65
C SER A 6 -7.52 -38.89 -23.27
N SER A 7 -8.84 -38.74 -23.14
CA SER A 7 -9.58 -37.55 -23.63
C SER A 7 -10.03 -36.62 -22.49
N GLY A 8 -10.39 -37.15 -21.32
CA GLY A 8 -10.95 -36.35 -20.21
C GLY A 8 -9.96 -35.52 -19.39
N LYS A 9 -8.64 -35.75 -19.51
CA LYS A 9 -7.61 -35.02 -18.73
C LYS A 9 -7.18 -33.71 -19.39
N ARG A 10 -7.27 -33.63 -20.73
CA ARG A 10 -6.89 -32.44 -21.51
C ARG A 10 -7.75 -31.20 -21.22
N PRO A 11 -9.10 -31.27 -21.17
CA PRO A 11 -9.91 -30.11 -20.81
C PRO A 11 -9.73 -29.73 -19.33
N LEU A 12 -9.47 -30.71 -18.45
CA LEU A 12 -9.18 -30.45 -17.04
C LEU A 12 -7.87 -29.68 -16.85
N ILE A 13 -6.81 -30.04 -17.59
CA ILE A 13 -5.52 -29.33 -17.56
C ILE A 13 -5.69 -27.90 -18.07
N ILE A 14 -6.45 -27.69 -19.16
CA ILE A 14 -6.72 -26.35 -19.69
C ILE A 14 -7.51 -25.51 -18.67
N LEU A 15 -8.52 -26.10 -18.01
CA LEU A 15 -9.29 -25.42 -16.96
C LEU A 15 -8.42 -25.02 -15.77
N ILE A 16 -7.50 -25.91 -15.33
CA ILE A 16 -6.55 -25.62 -14.26
C ILE A 16 -5.62 -24.47 -14.66
N ILE A 17 -5.11 -24.46 -15.90
CA ILE A 17 -4.25 -23.37 -16.39
C ILE A 17 -5.00 -22.03 -16.41
N ILE A 18 -6.27 -22.01 -16.85
CA ILE A 18 -7.11 -20.80 -16.85
C ILE A 18 -7.35 -20.31 -15.42
N LEU A 19 -7.63 -21.23 -14.48
CA LEU A 19 -7.85 -20.90 -13.08
C LEU A 19 -6.58 -20.30 -12.45
N VAL A 20 -5.40 -20.91 -12.70
CA VAL A 20 -4.11 -20.41 -12.21
C VAL A 20 -3.75 -19.05 -12.83
N SER A 21 -4.03 -18.86 -14.12
CA SER A 21 -3.80 -17.58 -14.79
C SER A 21 -4.68 -16.45 -14.23
N ALA A 22 -5.93 -16.73 -13.88
CA ALA A 22 -6.86 -15.72 -13.34
C ALA A 22 -6.46 -15.22 -11.94
N VAL A 23 -5.79 -16.06 -11.14
CA VAL A 23 -5.30 -15.69 -9.79
C VAL A 23 -4.02 -14.86 -9.88
N SER A 24 -3.19 -15.07 -10.92
CA SER A 24 -1.89 -14.42 -11.06
C SER A 24 -1.97 -12.92 -11.35
N SER A 25 -3.05 -12.45 -11.98
CA SER A 25 -3.24 -11.04 -12.36
C SER A 25 -3.34 -10.08 -11.17
N LYS A 26 -3.66 -10.58 -9.97
CA LYS A 26 -3.82 -9.75 -8.76
C LYS A 26 -2.50 -9.44 -8.05
N ILE A 27 -1.40 -10.13 -8.40
CA ILE A 27 -0.12 -10.00 -7.70
C ILE A 27 0.74 -8.87 -8.30
N PHE A 28 0.55 -8.53 -9.59
CA PHE A 28 1.40 -7.57 -10.30
C PHE A 28 1.03 -6.08 -10.11
N ALA A 29 -0.04 -5.77 -9.37
CA ALA A 29 -0.45 -4.38 -9.13
C ALA A 29 0.44 -3.63 -8.11
N SER A 30 1.33 -4.33 -7.39
CA SER A 30 2.29 -3.70 -6.49
C SER A 30 3.69 -3.67 -7.10
N SER A 31 3.94 -2.78 -8.07
CA SER A 31 5.33 -2.41 -8.36
C SER A 31 5.80 -1.52 -7.20
N PRO A 32 6.72 -1.98 -6.34
CA PRO A 32 7.16 -1.19 -5.21
C PRO A 32 8.01 -0.04 -5.74
N VAL A 33 7.42 1.15 -5.86
CA VAL A 33 8.21 2.37 -5.98
C VAL A 33 9.00 2.49 -4.67
N SER A 34 10.32 2.41 -4.77
CA SER A 34 11.21 2.62 -3.63
C SER A 34 11.27 4.10 -3.30
N VAL A 35 11.19 4.43 -2.02
CA VAL A 35 11.32 5.81 -1.54
C VAL A 35 12.81 6.16 -1.45
N PRO A 36 13.28 7.26 -2.06
CA PRO A 36 14.68 7.67 -2.02
C PRO A 36 15.21 7.73 -0.58
N VAL A 37 16.41 7.24 -0.32
CA VAL A 37 16.97 7.12 1.04
C VAL A 37 17.09 8.46 1.80
N ASN A 38 17.09 9.59 1.09
CA ASN A 38 17.18 10.94 1.64
C ASN A 38 15.81 11.63 1.82
N ASP A 39 14.72 10.89 1.62
CA ASP A 39 13.36 11.42 1.80
C ASP A 39 13.09 11.75 3.29
N GLU A 40 12.41 12.86 3.54
CA GLU A 40 12.12 13.35 4.89
C GLU A 40 11.20 12.41 5.69
N VAL A 41 10.45 11.53 5.02
CA VAL A 41 9.61 10.54 5.68
C VAL A 41 10.42 9.61 6.57
N TYR A 42 11.68 9.30 6.21
CA TYR A 42 12.53 8.46 7.05
C TYR A 42 12.89 9.14 8.37
N VAL A 43 13.17 10.45 8.34
CA VAL A 43 13.46 11.22 9.56
C VAL A 43 12.24 11.25 10.48
N PHE A 44 11.05 11.38 9.90
CA PHE A 44 9.81 11.33 10.67
C PHE A 44 9.60 9.94 11.30
N LEU A 45 9.74 8.86 10.53
CA LEU A 45 9.56 7.50 11.03
C LEU A 45 10.60 7.14 12.11
N GLU A 46 11.87 7.50 11.94
CA GLU A 46 12.93 7.26 12.94
C GLU A 46 12.63 7.99 14.27
N ARG A 47 12.07 9.21 14.19
CA ARG A 47 11.59 9.94 15.38
C ARG A 47 10.41 9.23 16.04
N MET A 48 9.45 8.73 15.27
CA MET A 48 8.29 8.02 15.83
C MET A 48 8.70 6.69 16.48
N GLU A 49 9.69 5.99 15.92
CA GLU A 49 10.27 4.79 16.52
C GLU A 49 11.00 5.13 17.83
N THR A 50 11.81 6.18 17.84
CA THR A 50 12.50 6.66 19.05
C THR A 50 11.53 7.01 20.18
N LEU A 51 10.34 7.50 19.84
CA LEU A 51 9.28 7.82 20.79
C LEU A 51 8.42 6.60 21.18
N GLY A 52 8.61 5.45 20.53
CA GLY A 52 7.90 4.20 20.83
C GLY A 52 6.52 4.07 20.16
N TYR A 53 6.20 4.89 19.16
CA TYR A 53 4.93 4.82 18.43
C TYR A 53 4.91 3.81 17.28
N VAL A 54 6.08 3.31 16.90
CA VAL A 54 6.27 2.29 15.86
C VAL A 54 7.51 1.48 16.22
N HIS A 55 7.54 0.21 15.84
CA HIS A 55 8.66 -0.67 16.12
C HIS A 55 9.21 -1.30 14.84
N ASP A 56 10.41 -1.88 14.94
CA ASP A 56 11.05 -2.67 13.88
C ASP A 56 11.23 -1.89 12.56
N LEU A 57 11.41 -0.57 12.64
CA LEU A 57 11.72 0.26 11.47
C LEU A 57 13.12 -0.13 10.96
N LEU A 58 14.07 -0.34 11.86
CA LEU A 58 15.48 -0.64 11.55
C LEU A 58 15.75 -2.10 11.16
N ASP A 59 14.77 -3.00 11.27
CA ASP A 59 14.91 -4.41 10.88
C ASP A 59 15.01 -4.62 9.35
N GLY A 60 15.03 -3.54 8.56
CA GLY A 60 15.14 -3.58 7.10
C GLY A 60 16.32 -2.81 6.52
N ILE A 61 16.91 -3.33 5.44
CA ILE A 61 17.83 -2.58 4.57
C ILE A 61 17.02 -1.57 3.74
N ARG A 62 17.36 -0.28 3.81
CA ARG A 62 16.80 0.78 2.95
C ARG A 62 17.19 0.58 1.47
N PRO A 63 16.41 1.07 0.49
CA PRO A 63 15.18 1.85 0.62
C PRO A 63 13.93 0.99 0.86
N PHE A 64 12.96 1.56 1.56
CA PHE A 64 11.64 0.96 1.72
C PHE A 64 10.75 1.24 0.52
N SER A 65 9.83 0.32 0.25
CA SER A 65 8.75 0.57 -0.70
C SER A 65 7.76 1.57 -0.11
N ARG A 66 7.07 2.34 -0.96
CA ARG A 66 6.00 3.25 -0.50
C ARG A 66 4.92 2.51 0.30
N GLY A 67 4.60 1.27 -0.08
CA GLY A 67 3.67 0.43 0.69
C GLY A 67 4.16 0.07 2.09
N ARG A 68 5.47 -0.10 2.29
CA ARG A 68 6.05 -0.33 3.63
C ARG A 68 5.97 0.94 4.48
N ILE A 69 6.27 2.10 3.89
CA ILE A 69 6.12 3.40 4.58
C ILE A 69 4.66 3.61 5.00
N ALA A 70 3.70 3.39 4.09
CA ALA A 70 2.28 3.49 4.37
C ALA A 70 1.83 2.62 5.55
N ARG A 71 2.37 1.40 5.68
CA ARG A 71 2.08 0.53 6.82
C ARG A 71 2.55 1.12 8.15
N PHE A 72 3.76 1.67 8.21
CA PHE A 72 4.26 2.32 9.42
C PHE A 72 3.45 3.57 9.77
N LEU A 73 3.07 4.37 8.76
CA LEU A 73 2.21 5.54 8.97
C LEU A 73 0.85 5.15 9.55
N LEU A 74 0.27 4.01 9.13
CA LEU A 74 -0.97 3.50 9.69
C LEU A 74 -0.80 3.00 11.14
N GLU A 75 0.35 2.41 11.48
CA GLU A 75 0.65 2.01 12.86
C GLU A 75 0.72 3.23 13.78
N ILE A 76 1.47 4.27 13.38
CA ILE A 76 1.57 5.53 14.13
C ILE A 76 0.20 6.20 14.29
N LYS A 77 -0.69 6.06 13.29
CA LYS A 77 -2.04 6.62 13.31
C LYS A 77 -2.89 6.10 14.46
N GLU A 78 -2.66 4.89 14.96
CA GLU A 78 -3.38 4.34 16.10
C GLU A 78 -3.13 5.15 17.39
N SER A 79 -1.97 5.82 17.50
CA SER A 79 -1.61 6.71 18.61
C SER A 79 -1.69 8.20 18.24
N ARG A 80 -2.41 8.56 17.16
CA ARG A 80 -2.45 9.94 16.61
C ARG A 80 -2.83 11.01 17.64
N ASP A 81 -3.75 10.68 18.55
CA ASP A 81 -4.26 11.63 19.55
C ASP A 81 -3.24 11.91 20.67
N GLU A 82 -2.26 11.04 20.85
CA GLU A 82 -1.16 11.19 21.81
C GLU A 82 0.00 12.02 21.24
N LEU A 83 0.07 12.15 19.92
CA LEU A 83 1.11 12.93 19.25
C LEU A 83 1.03 14.42 19.59
N THR A 84 2.18 15.10 19.57
CA THR A 84 2.22 16.56 19.60
C THR A 84 1.47 17.14 18.41
N HIS A 85 0.96 18.37 18.52
CA HIS A 85 0.28 19.04 17.41
C HIS A 85 1.13 19.08 16.12
N ILE A 86 2.45 19.24 16.25
CA ILE A 86 3.37 19.28 15.10
C ILE A 86 3.50 17.90 14.47
N ASP A 87 3.76 16.86 15.27
CA ASP A 87 3.95 15.50 14.76
C ASP A 87 2.65 14.92 14.19
N ARG A 88 1.51 15.26 14.79
CA ARG A 88 0.18 14.94 14.25
C ARG A 88 -0.06 15.54 12.88
N ARG A 89 0.28 16.83 12.69
CA ARG A 89 0.15 17.48 11.37
C ARG A 89 1.03 16.78 10.33
N ARG A 90 2.29 16.48 10.67
CA ARG A 90 3.19 15.74 9.78
C ARG A 90 2.64 14.37 9.41
N LEU A 91 2.10 13.65 10.38
CA LEU A 91 1.45 12.37 10.14
C LEU A 91 0.30 12.52 9.13
N ASP A 92 -0.57 13.52 9.33
CA ASP A 92 -1.70 13.77 8.42
C ASP A 92 -1.24 14.08 6.99
N ASP A 93 -0.18 14.89 6.85
CA ASP A 93 0.41 15.22 5.55
C ASP A 93 0.95 13.96 4.85
N TYR A 94 1.65 13.08 5.57
CA TYR A 94 2.14 11.82 5.03
C TYR A 94 1.01 10.82 4.73
N LEU A 95 -0.01 10.70 5.58
CA LEU A 95 -1.17 9.86 5.30
C LEU A 95 -1.88 10.30 4.01
N LEU A 96 -1.89 11.60 3.73
CA LEU A 96 -2.44 12.14 2.50
C LEU A 96 -1.57 11.83 1.27
N ASP A 97 -0.23 11.92 1.40
CA ASP A 97 0.72 11.60 0.31
C ASP A 97 0.75 10.10 -0.03
N TYR A 98 0.61 9.24 0.99
CA TYR A 98 0.62 7.78 0.85
C TYR A 98 -0.79 7.18 0.75
N ARG A 99 -1.82 8.00 0.49
CA ARG A 99 -3.23 7.54 0.45
C ARG A 99 -3.48 6.43 -0.56
N TYR A 100 -2.74 6.40 -1.67
CA TYR A 100 -2.88 5.41 -2.74
C TYR A 100 -2.42 4.02 -2.27
N GLU A 101 -1.36 3.98 -1.47
CA GLU A 101 -0.82 2.76 -0.88
C GLU A 101 -1.68 2.27 0.29
N ILE A 102 -2.32 3.18 1.01
CA ILE A 102 -3.24 2.87 2.11
C ILE A 102 -4.57 2.32 1.58
N ASP A 103 -5.18 3.02 0.62
CA ASP A 103 -6.44 2.65 0.01
C ASP A 103 -6.41 3.01 -1.47
N SER A 104 -6.28 1.97 -2.31
CA SER A 104 -6.24 2.12 -3.77
C SER A 104 -7.52 2.72 -4.37
N SER A 105 -8.64 2.74 -3.62
CA SER A 105 -9.88 3.41 -4.03
C SER A 105 -9.84 4.93 -3.86
N GLN A 106 -8.95 5.46 -3.01
CA GLN A 106 -8.70 6.89 -2.80
C GLN A 106 -7.84 7.51 -3.91
N LYS A 107 -7.74 6.82 -5.06
CA LYS A 107 -6.94 7.26 -6.19
C LYS A 107 -7.36 8.61 -6.75
N TYR A 108 -8.63 8.95 -6.58
CA TYR A 108 -9.14 10.29 -6.82
C TYR A 108 -9.70 10.78 -5.49
N ALA A 109 -9.42 12.03 -5.10
CA ALA A 109 -10.10 12.63 -3.96
C ALA A 109 -11.60 12.43 -4.17
N ARG A 110 -12.31 11.86 -3.19
CA ARG A 110 -13.76 11.68 -3.27
C ARG A 110 -14.37 13.05 -3.55
N LEU A 111 -14.84 13.24 -4.77
CA LEU A 111 -15.56 14.45 -5.14
C LEU A 111 -16.87 14.39 -4.35
N GLU A 112 -17.14 15.42 -3.56
CA GLU A 112 -18.46 15.65 -2.97
C GLU A 112 -19.48 15.57 -4.12
N GLU A 113 -20.55 14.80 -3.94
CA GLU A 113 -21.54 14.49 -4.98
C GLU A 113 -22.19 15.77 -5.55
N ASP A 114 -22.11 16.90 -4.83
CA ASP A 114 -22.61 18.22 -5.23
C ASP A 114 -21.57 19.13 -5.93
N LYS A 115 -20.27 18.78 -5.93
CA LYS A 115 -19.21 19.63 -6.51
C LYS A 115 -18.74 19.09 -7.86
N LYS A 116 -19.12 19.83 -8.91
CA LYS A 116 -18.81 19.51 -10.32
C LYS A 116 -17.33 19.70 -10.72
N TRP A 117 -16.46 20.16 -9.82
CA TRP A 117 -15.06 20.49 -10.15
C TRP A 117 -14.06 20.08 -9.05
N TYR A 118 -12.90 19.59 -9.50
CA TYR A 118 -11.75 19.28 -8.64
C TYR A 118 -11.00 20.56 -8.29
N SER A 119 -10.79 20.81 -6.99
CA SER A 119 -9.88 21.85 -6.52
C SER A 119 -8.70 21.21 -5.78
N PRO A 120 -7.46 21.28 -6.32
CA PRO A 120 -6.29 20.71 -5.65
C PRO A 120 -5.92 21.45 -4.35
N LEU A 121 -6.51 22.62 -4.10
CA LEU A 121 -6.27 23.48 -2.94
C LEU A 121 -7.57 23.72 -2.16
N GLY A 122 -8.33 22.67 -1.87
CA GLY A 122 -9.51 22.77 -1.02
C GLY A 122 -9.14 23.26 0.38
N ARG A 123 -9.39 24.54 0.67
CA ARG A 123 -9.44 25.08 2.03
C ARG A 123 -10.81 24.86 2.64
#